data_AF-A0ABD1FFL7-F1
#
_entry.id   AF-A0ABD1FFL7-F1
#
_cell.length_a   1.000
_cell.length_b   1.000
_cell.length_c   1.000
_cell.angle_alpha   90.00
_cell.angle_beta   90.00
_cell.angle_gamma   90.00
#
_symmetry.space_group_name_H-M   'P 1'
#
loop_
_entity.id
_entity.type
_entity.pdbx_description
1 polymer ?
#
loop_
_entity_poly.entity_id
_entity_poly.type
_entity_poly.pdbx_seq_one_letter_code
_entity_poly.pdbx_strand_id
1 'polypeptide(L)'
;MRRSNSASQIPLPSTSYNKKNMEYSNSGARNSGARPKSSLLSVASTSKGSVSKVLFTPISRPSSALKRRNSCSGGSINFRISRAKSPLAKKLMNTNDKQWVHTQYTKVRDFVKYSGLFDPDLAEKLKPPTIAGFVELFSTLLSTIVKTVPIQIQNYAEVGMNTLKSLKYPGQLSMSTFKSINTMHGWPQFITIISWLIDRVNISNIYVDNCEQYSEETKNFLYFAELISNYTSDVVKRGNNDVTEEESVKATDALYNGLLNIVGVDPVEVQKSNEIIEVEQAKLSEATASFKKIKEENEEIRNEMARQQDIINDFEKNSDVKLEQIQDELSKYEQNIYAQEDLEHELSLSVKQLQKLLSKQTYKVKDKNILLDKIARKTQVLERKQRKLDDFLSIKDDLELRKSSTIKKIEDFIHHWNVSIHKTYLPELQNLQIKETLFGQPTILIEKIFEVSSSAEVIIHRLLDEYQYSQVEWKNLKKSKLHLEKDIKMDSAQQKFRSLQKDVKLLQEENAKYQNELEVCIKKNEDNRKKILSSHEAKIQEEKKTIQGLNEEKVTLKKGIDENAKEYALELIKAYNLTGDFLKTVEENVNSKFKEALSVLKQYNQMRERKLHSVKELRAINEKVFQCYQNFKP
;
A
#
# COMPACT_ATOMS: atom_id res chain seq x y z
N MET A 1 -60.77 -27.76 -40.48
CA MET A 1 -60.51 -26.86 -41.62
C MET A 1 -61.26 -25.54 -41.41
N ARG A 2 -60.55 -24.40 -41.65
CA ARG A 2 -60.91 -22.99 -41.97
C ARG A 2 -62.38 -22.50 -41.78
N ARG A 3 -62.66 -21.48 -40.93
CA ARG A 3 -62.74 -19.99 -41.17
C ARG A 3 -63.80 -19.59 -42.21
N SER A 4 -64.80 -18.70 -41.99
CA SER A 4 -64.83 -17.27 -41.54
C SER A 4 -66.30 -16.86 -41.18
N ASN A 5 -66.65 -16.04 -40.16
CA ASN A 5 -66.68 -14.54 -40.01
C ASN A 5 -67.33 -13.78 -41.20
N SER A 6 -68.27 -12.81 -41.11
CA SER A 6 -68.55 -11.69 -40.16
C SER A 6 -70.05 -11.25 -40.30
N ALA A 7 -70.76 -10.54 -39.40
CA ALA A 7 -70.64 -9.16 -38.86
C ALA A 7 -71.68 -9.00 -37.71
N SER A 8 -71.51 -8.24 -36.63
CA SER A 8 -71.45 -6.77 -36.60
C SER A 8 -70.75 -6.25 -35.32
N GLN A 9 -69.86 -5.27 -35.48
CA GLN A 9 -69.33 -4.38 -34.44
C GLN A 9 -70.16 -3.09 -34.36
N ILE A 10 -70.33 -2.54 -33.14
CA ILE A 10 -70.14 -1.12 -32.78
C ILE A 10 -69.54 -1.10 -31.34
N PRO A 11 -68.96 0.01 -30.81
CA PRO A 11 -67.53 0.26 -30.66
C PRO A 11 -67.01 0.22 -29.20
N LEU A 12 -65.68 0.15 -29.05
CA LEU A 12 -64.94 0.36 -27.80
C LEU A 12 -64.06 1.64 -27.88
N PRO A 13 -63.65 2.21 -26.73
CA PRO A 13 -62.95 3.48 -26.66
C PRO A 13 -61.44 3.35 -26.91
N SER A 14 -60.88 4.43 -27.44
CA SER A 14 -59.51 4.61 -27.90
C SER A 14 -58.50 4.81 -26.75
N THR A 15 -57.48 3.96 -26.69
CA THR A 15 -56.17 4.31 -26.13
C THR A 15 -55.13 4.20 -27.24
N SER A 16 -54.49 5.33 -27.53
CA SER A 16 -53.54 5.53 -28.60
C SER A 16 -52.15 5.02 -28.20
N TYR A 17 -51.67 3.97 -28.86
CA TYR A 17 -50.26 3.71 -29.07
C TYR A 17 -50.05 3.32 -30.55
N ASN A 18 -49.40 4.21 -31.28
CA ASN A 18 -49.04 4.06 -32.68
C ASN A 18 -47.64 3.45 -32.79
N LYS A 19 -47.49 2.38 -33.60
CA LYS A 19 -46.21 2.00 -34.22
C LYS A 19 -46.44 1.02 -35.38
N LYS A 20 -46.13 1.45 -36.61
CA LYS A 20 -45.34 0.69 -37.61
C LYS A 20 -45.04 1.55 -38.85
N ASN A 21 -43.75 1.52 -39.24
CA ASN A 21 -43.13 1.29 -40.56
C ASN A 21 -43.94 1.67 -41.82
N MET A 22 -43.40 2.14 -42.96
CA MET A 22 -42.09 2.38 -43.60
C MET A 22 -42.50 3.17 -44.89
N GLU A 23 -41.81 4.15 -45.47
CA GLU A 23 -40.63 4.02 -46.33
C GLU A 23 -40.28 5.39 -47.00
N TYR A 24 -38.98 5.58 -47.26
CA TYR A 24 -38.25 6.57 -48.10
C TYR A 24 -38.57 8.08 -47.94
N SER A 25 -37.63 8.93 -47.50
CA SER A 25 -36.49 9.39 -48.33
C SER A 25 -35.43 10.16 -47.49
N ASN A 26 -34.14 9.96 -47.84
CA ASN A 26 -32.97 10.86 -47.74
C ASN A 26 -32.84 11.90 -46.59
N SER A 27 -31.79 11.74 -45.77
CA SER A 27 -30.57 12.59 -45.74
C SER A 27 -29.96 12.75 -44.33
N GLY A 28 -28.63 12.71 -44.27
CA GLY A 28 -27.85 13.51 -43.31
C GLY A 28 -27.49 12.87 -41.95
N ALA A 29 -26.34 12.20 -41.90
CA ALA A 29 -25.69 11.78 -40.67
C ALA A 29 -25.12 12.95 -39.85
N ARG A 30 -25.27 12.92 -38.52
CA ARG A 30 -24.28 13.41 -37.53
C ARG A 30 -24.65 12.95 -36.11
N ASN A 31 -23.79 12.08 -35.56
CA ASN A 31 -23.86 11.52 -34.21
C ASN A 31 -23.23 12.46 -33.18
N SER A 32 -23.88 12.63 -32.04
CA SER A 32 -23.25 13.04 -30.77
C SER A 32 -23.97 12.37 -29.60
N GLY A 33 -23.38 11.30 -29.07
CA GLY A 33 -23.82 10.62 -27.85
C GLY A 33 -22.85 10.94 -26.71
N ALA A 34 -23.38 11.57 -25.65
CA ALA A 34 -22.69 11.82 -24.40
C ALA A 34 -22.83 10.60 -23.46
N ARG A 35 -21.70 10.17 -22.87
CA ARG A 35 -21.61 9.15 -21.81
C ARG A 35 -21.65 9.80 -20.42
N PRO A 36 -22.18 9.13 -19.37
CA PRO A 36 -21.89 9.47 -17.98
C PRO A 36 -20.66 8.70 -17.47
N LYS A 37 -19.96 9.33 -16.53
CA LYS A 37 -18.68 8.92 -15.93
C LYS A 37 -18.91 8.02 -14.72
N SER A 38 -18.15 6.93 -14.64
CA SER A 38 -17.83 6.25 -13.38
C SER A 38 -16.32 5.99 -13.33
N SER A 39 -15.71 6.40 -12.23
CA SER A 39 -14.28 6.30 -11.93
C SER A 39 -14.02 5.03 -11.13
N LEU A 40 -13.18 4.14 -11.65
CA LEU A 40 -12.44 3.16 -10.87
C LEU A 40 -10.99 3.14 -11.35
N LEU A 41 -10.08 3.37 -10.41
CA LEU A 41 -8.64 3.30 -10.57
C LEU A 41 -8.21 1.83 -10.56
N SER A 42 -7.52 1.41 -11.62
CA SER A 42 -6.86 0.12 -11.71
C SER A 42 -5.33 0.31 -11.79
N VAL A 43 -4.65 -0.24 -10.78
CA VAL A 43 -3.44 -1.07 -10.84
C VAL A 43 -2.65 -1.00 -12.15
N ALA A 44 -1.44 -0.44 -12.08
CA ALA A 44 -0.42 -0.55 -13.12
C ALA A 44 0.56 -1.67 -12.76
N SER A 45 0.53 -2.74 -13.54
CA SER A 45 1.58 -3.74 -13.69
C SER A 45 2.39 -3.41 -14.94
N THR A 46 3.73 -3.39 -14.84
CA THR A 46 4.61 -3.30 -16.02
C THR A 46 5.46 -4.55 -16.15
N SER A 47 5.30 -5.18 -17.31
CA SER A 47 5.93 -6.40 -17.77
C SER A 47 7.36 -6.20 -18.31
N LYS A 48 8.17 -7.22 -18.04
CA LYS A 48 9.41 -7.70 -18.67
C LYS A 48 9.65 -7.35 -20.17
N GLY A 49 10.93 -7.09 -20.50
CA GLY A 49 11.65 -7.92 -21.48
C GLY A 49 12.49 -7.26 -22.59
N SER A 50 13.81 -7.53 -22.54
CA SER A 50 14.68 -7.98 -23.67
C SER A 50 15.68 -7.02 -24.36
N VAL A 51 16.96 -7.15 -23.94
CA VAL A 51 18.20 -7.48 -24.69
C VAL A 51 18.33 -7.08 -26.19
N SER A 52 19.26 -6.18 -26.53
CA SER A 52 20.53 -6.47 -27.27
C SER A 52 21.15 -5.30 -28.06
N LYS A 53 22.49 -5.28 -28.04
CA LYS A 53 23.49 -4.86 -29.06
C LYS A 53 23.88 -3.38 -29.27
N VAL A 54 25.15 -3.19 -28.90
CA VAL A 54 26.19 -2.25 -29.34
C VAL A 54 26.34 -2.19 -30.87
N LEU A 55 26.52 -0.99 -31.45
CA LEU A 55 27.64 -0.58 -32.34
C LEU A 55 27.43 0.81 -32.98
N PHE A 56 28.40 1.69 -32.71
CA PHE A 56 29.19 2.53 -33.65
C PHE A 56 28.59 3.64 -34.56
N THR A 57 29.23 4.83 -34.41
CA THR A 57 29.49 5.95 -35.36
C THR A 57 28.44 7.07 -35.54
N PRO A 58 28.81 8.24 -36.12
CA PRO A 58 29.76 9.23 -35.59
C PRO A 58 29.20 10.66 -35.68
N ILE A 59 29.57 11.60 -34.79
CA ILE A 59 29.22 13.02 -34.98
C ILE A 59 30.46 13.91 -34.87
N SER A 60 30.63 14.66 -35.95
CA SER A 60 31.73 15.53 -36.32
C SER A 60 31.76 16.85 -35.52
N ARG A 61 32.99 17.38 -35.47
CA ARG A 61 33.45 18.70 -34.99
C ARG A 61 32.53 19.88 -35.36
N PRO A 62 32.65 20.97 -34.59
CA PRO A 62 33.39 22.09 -35.17
C PRO A 62 34.48 22.68 -34.27
N SER A 63 35.53 23.14 -34.96
CA SER A 63 36.62 23.99 -34.49
C SER A 63 36.11 25.35 -34.01
N SER A 64 36.55 25.81 -32.84
CA SER A 64 37.19 27.13 -32.69
C SER A 64 37.43 27.52 -31.21
N ALA A 65 38.52 28.28 -31.02
CA ALA A 65 38.78 29.23 -29.93
C ALA A 65 39.12 28.69 -28.53
N LEU A 66 40.39 28.30 -28.38
CA LEU A 66 41.12 28.35 -27.11
C LEU A 66 41.21 29.79 -26.59
N LYS A 67 40.54 30.10 -25.48
CA LYS A 67 40.83 31.29 -24.65
C LYS A 67 41.90 30.94 -23.62
N ARG A 68 43.15 31.23 -23.97
CA ARG A 68 44.25 31.38 -23.00
C ARG A 68 44.03 32.69 -22.22
N ARG A 69 43.97 32.59 -20.89
CA ARG A 69 44.06 33.76 -19.99
C ARG A 69 45.52 34.18 -19.88
N ASN A 70 45.82 35.37 -20.41
CA ASN A 70 47.02 36.16 -20.13
C ASN A 70 46.64 37.36 -19.28
N SER A 71 47.51 37.72 -18.33
CA SER A 71 47.81 39.03 -17.69
C SER A 71 48.36 38.73 -16.29
N CYS A 72 49.45 39.28 -15.78
CA CYS A 72 50.08 40.59 -15.94
C CYS A 72 51.63 40.45 -15.90
N SER A 73 52.35 41.06 -16.84
CA SER A 73 53.22 42.24 -16.63
C SER A 73 54.31 42.09 -15.56
N GLY A 74 55.52 41.77 -16.02
CA GLY A 74 56.76 41.96 -15.28
C GLY A 74 57.88 42.16 -16.30
N GLY A 75 58.45 43.36 -16.33
CA GLY A 75 59.26 43.87 -17.43
C GLY A 75 60.47 43.00 -17.78
N SER A 76 60.71 42.93 -19.09
CA SER A 76 61.99 42.59 -19.69
C SER A 76 63.03 43.61 -19.23
N ILE A 77 63.72 43.30 -18.12
CA ILE A 77 65.02 43.89 -17.84
C ILE A 77 66.02 43.03 -18.57
N ASN A 78 66.56 43.59 -19.66
CA ASN A 78 67.83 43.21 -20.24
C ASN A 78 68.92 43.32 -19.16
N PHE A 79 69.09 42.30 -18.33
CA PHE A 79 70.37 42.07 -17.67
C PHE A 79 71.34 41.56 -18.73
N ARG A 80 71.95 42.52 -19.43
CA ARG A 80 73.37 42.39 -19.76
C ARG A 80 74.06 41.99 -18.46
N ILE A 81 74.35 40.70 -18.30
CA ILE A 81 75.36 40.24 -17.38
C ILE A 81 76.66 40.82 -17.92
N SER A 82 76.91 42.07 -17.54
CA SER A 82 78.22 42.64 -17.51
C SER A 82 79.11 41.61 -16.83
N ARG A 83 80.25 41.32 -17.46
CA ARG A 83 81.41 40.67 -16.84
C ARG A 83 81.88 41.55 -15.67
N ALA A 84 81.08 41.65 -14.62
CA ALA A 84 81.55 42.02 -13.31
C ALA A 84 82.26 40.78 -12.80
N LYS A 85 83.60 40.80 -12.90
CA LYS A 85 84.47 39.89 -12.16
C LYS A 85 84.17 40.09 -10.68
N SER A 86 83.18 39.37 -10.16
CA SER A 86 82.98 39.22 -8.73
C SER A 86 84.31 38.73 -8.13
N PRO A 87 84.89 39.43 -7.15
CA PRO A 87 86.12 38.98 -6.49
C PRO A 87 85.93 37.69 -5.68
N LEU A 88 84.69 37.19 -5.53
CA LEU A 88 84.36 36.09 -4.63
C LEU A 88 84.60 34.69 -5.22
N ALA A 89 84.68 34.55 -6.55
CA ALA A 89 84.91 33.25 -7.20
C ALA A 89 86.36 32.75 -7.11
N LYS A 90 87.30 33.58 -6.65
CA LYS A 90 88.72 33.21 -6.53
C LYS A 90 89.12 32.69 -5.15
N LYS A 91 88.22 32.69 -4.15
CA LYS A 91 88.59 32.42 -2.74
C LYS A 91 88.30 30.99 -2.24
N LEU A 92 87.78 30.07 -3.04
CA LEU A 92 87.25 28.80 -2.50
C LEU A 92 88.19 27.59 -2.49
N MET A 93 89.26 27.56 -3.29
CA MET A 93 90.17 26.41 -3.34
C MET A 93 91.60 26.92 -3.31
N ASN A 94 92.25 26.87 -2.15
CA ASN A 94 93.61 27.38 -1.98
C ASN A 94 94.64 26.35 -2.47
N THR A 95 94.58 25.99 -3.76
CA THR A 95 95.40 24.93 -4.35
C THR A 95 96.90 25.25 -4.36
N ASN A 96 97.28 26.51 -4.12
CA ASN A 96 98.66 26.97 -4.02
C ASN A 96 99.19 26.95 -2.58
N ASP A 97 98.33 26.78 -1.58
CA ASP A 97 98.72 26.70 -0.17
C ASP A 97 99.06 25.27 0.20
N LYS A 98 100.36 25.06 0.49
CA LYS A 98 100.91 23.74 0.83
C LYS A 98 100.28 23.15 2.08
N GLN A 99 99.93 23.97 3.08
CA GLN A 99 99.31 23.48 4.30
C GLN A 99 97.90 22.97 4.02
N TRP A 100 97.11 23.76 3.29
CA TRP A 100 95.76 23.35 2.92
C TRP A 100 95.75 22.07 2.07
N VAL A 101 96.61 21.98 1.04
CA VAL A 101 96.74 20.76 0.21
C VAL A 101 97.15 19.56 1.07
N HIS A 102 98.01 19.75 2.07
CA HIS A 102 98.38 18.68 3.00
C HIS A 102 97.19 18.23 3.87
N THR A 103 96.38 19.15 4.38
CA THR A 103 95.14 18.81 5.11
C THR A 103 94.16 18.04 4.26
N GLN A 104 93.94 18.47 3.00
CA GLN A 104 93.07 17.74 2.07
C GLN A 104 93.64 16.35 1.75
N TYR A 105 94.96 16.22 1.62
CA TYR A 105 95.62 14.93 1.43
C TYR A 105 95.39 13.99 2.62
N THR A 106 95.58 14.47 3.86
CA THR A 106 95.32 13.69 5.07
C THR A 106 93.87 13.21 5.11
N LYS A 107 92.90 14.08 4.79
CA LYS A 107 91.49 13.71 4.69
C LYS A 107 91.25 12.61 3.65
N VAL A 108 91.82 12.73 2.45
CA VAL A 108 91.67 11.70 1.41
C VAL A 108 92.29 10.39 1.86
N ARG A 109 93.51 10.42 2.40
CA ARG A 109 94.24 9.24 2.89
C ARG A 109 93.45 8.53 4.00
N ASP A 110 92.97 9.29 4.97
CA ASP A 110 92.24 8.74 6.11
C ASP A 110 90.90 8.16 5.64
N PHE A 111 90.19 8.83 4.72
CA PHE A 111 88.96 8.26 4.12
C PHE A 111 89.22 6.96 3.37
N VAL A 112 90.28 6.89 2.54
CA VAL A 112 90.66 5.66 1.82
C VAL A 112 90.95 4.53 2.79
N LYS A 113 91.66 4.82 3.89
CA LYS A 113 92.02 3.83 4.92
C LYS A 113 90.83 3.31 5.73
N TYR A 114 89.86 4.18 6.05
CA TYR A 114 88.80 3.86 7.01
C TYR A 114 87.40 3.63 6.39
N SER A 115 87.17 4.00 5.13
CA SER A 115 85.84 3.86 4.50
C SER A 115 85.44 2.42 4.17
N GLY A 116 86.39 1.49 4.09
CA GLY A 116 86.16 0.13 3.61
C GLY A 116 85.82 0.02 2.10
N LEU A 117 85.77 1.16 1.38
CA LEU A 117 85.49 1.22 -0.05
C LEU A 117 86.71 0.94 -0.92
N PHE A 118 87.91 1.02 -0.33
CA PHE A 118 89.18 0.93 -1.02
C PHE A 118 90.10 -0.03 -0.29
N ASP A 119 91.07 -0.59 -1.02
CA ASP A 119 92.18 -1.32 -0.42
C ASP A 119 93.00 -0.38 0.49
N PRO A 120 93.20 -0.70 1.78
CA PRO A 120 94.00 0.11 2.69
C PRO A 120 95.41 0.44 2.16
N ASP A 121 96.00 -0.45 1.35
CA ASP A 121 97.33 -0.26 0.74
C ASP A 121 97.34 0.89 -0.28
N LEU A 122 96.17 1.27 -0.83
CA LEU A 122 96.03 2.40 -1.75
C LEU A 122 96.32 3.72 -1.04
N ALA A 123 96.03 3.83 0.27
CA ALA A 123 96.24 5.04 1.06
C ALA A 123 97.73 5.45 1.11
N GLU A 124 98.64 4.48 1.15
CA GLU A 124 100.09 4.72 1.20
C GLU A 124 100.66 5.08 -0.18
N LYS A 125 100.06 4.58 -1.26
CA LYS A 125 100.50 4.78 -2.65
C LYS A 125 99.94 6.05 -3.29
N LEU A 126 99.27 6.93 -2.54
CA LEU A 126 98.60 8.10 -3.09
C LEU A 126 99.56 9.18 -3.64
N LYS A 127 100.85 9.25 -3.26
CA LYS A 127 101.72 10.40 -3.58
C LYS A 127 102.98 10.05 -4.40
N PRO A 128 103.10 10.49 -5.67
CA PRO A 128 102.03 10.88 -6.59
C PRO A 128 101.29 9.65 -7.16
N PRO A 129 100.00 9.76 -7.47
CA PRO A 129 99.18 8.62 -7.86
C PRO A 129 99.47 8.24 -9.31
N THR A 130 99.37 6.95 -9.60
CA THR A 130 99.27 6.51 -11.00
C THR A 130 97.92 6.93 -11.58
N ILE A 131 97.84 7.07 -12.90
CA ILE A 131 96.55 7.37 -13.57
C ILE A 131 95.52 6.29 -13.21
N ALA A 132 95.92 5.02 -13.10
CA ALA A 132 95.06 3.94 -12.67
C ALA A 132 94.50 4.16 -11.25
N GLY A 133 95.36 4.52 -10.28
CA GLY A 133 94.93 4.80 -8.92
C GLY A 133 94.01 6.03 -8.82
N PHE A 134 94.20 7.04 -9.67
CA PHE A 134 93.23 8.14 -9.78
C PHE A 134 91.89 7.66 -10.27
N VAL A 135 91.87 6.92 -11.39
CA VAL A 135 90.63 6.46 -12.02
C VAL A 135 89.85 5.59 -11.06
N GLU A 136 90.53 4.69 -10.33
CA GLU A 136 89.92 3.84 -9.30
C GLU A 136 89.29 4.66 -8.16
N LEU A 137 90.05 5.58 -7.54
CA LEU A 137 89.53 6.45 -6.48
C LEU A 137 88.33 7.28 -6.97
N PHE A 138 88.48 7.87 -8.15
CA PHE A 138 87.52 8.79 -8.72
C PHE A 138 86.25 8.07 -9.19
N SER A 139 86.36 6.90 -9.83
CA SER A 139 85.23 6.11 -10.29
C SER A 139 84.44 5.53 -9.13
N THR A 140 85.11 5.03 -8.10
CA THR A 140 84.44 4.45 -6.92
C THR A 140 83.68 5.54 -6.16
N LEU A 141 84.32 6.68 -5.87
CA LEU A 141 83.64 7.80 -5.22
C LEU A 141 82.45 8.30 -6.06
N LEU A 142 82.63 8.47 -7.37
CA LEU A 142 81.52 8.91 -8.22
C LEU A 142 80.39 7.87 -8.29
N SER A 143 80.69 6.57 -8.29
CA SER A 143 79.67 5.52 -8.34
C SER A 143 78.81 5.49 -7.09
N THR A 144 79.34 5.92 -5.94
CA THR A 144 78.52 6.08 -4.71
C THR A 144 77.51 7.23 -4.82
N ILE A 145 77.78 8.25 -5.64
CA ILE A 145 76.92 9.43 -5.82
C ILE A 145 76.01 9.25 -7.05
N VAL A 146 76.55 8.72 -8.14
CA VAL A 146 75.91 8.58 -9.45
C VAL A 146 76.19 7.17 -9.97
N LYS A 147 75.22 6.26 -9.79
CA LYS A 147 75.34 4.84 -10.16
C LYS A 147 75.48 4.57 -11.68
N THR A 148 75.33 5.59 -12.52
CA THR A 148 75.12 5.44 -13.97
C THR A 148 76.32 5.76 -14.85
N VAL A 149 77.47 6.17 -14.30
CA VAL A 149 78.61 6.65 -15.11
C VAL A 149 79.78 5.66 -15.09
N PRO A 150 79.98 4.85 -16.15
CA PRO A 150 81.13 3.97 -16.26
C PRO A 150 82.39 4.77 -16.63
N ILE A 151 83.23 5.06 -15.63
CA ILE A 151 84.52 5.73 -15.81
C ILE A 151 85.62 4.69 -15.98
N GLN A 152 86.37 4.79 -17.07
CA GLN A 152 87.48 3.92 -17.43
C GLN A 152 88.74 4.77 -17.70
N ILE A 153 89.90 4.13 -17.72
CA ILE A 153 91.20 4.79 -17.95
C ILE A 153 91.27 5.50 -19.32
N GLN A 154 90.46 5.08 -20.30
CA GLN A 154 90.44 5.70 -21.63
C GLN A 154 89.60 6.98 -21.70
N ASN A 155 88.54 7.08 -20.88
CA ASN A 155 87.53 8.14 -20.98
C ASN A 155 87.47 9.07 -19.75
N TYR A 156 88.25 8.79 -18.69
CA TYR A 156 88.15 9.48 -17.40
C TYR A 156 88.28 11.00 -17.48
N ALA A 157 89.11 11.51 -18.39
CA ALA A 157 89.33 12.95 -18.51
C ALA A 157 88.06 13.67 -19.01
N GLU A 158 87.38 13.09 -20.01
CA GLU A 158 86.19 13.70 -20.61
C GLU A 158 84.94 13.44 -19.76
N VAL A 159 84.69 12.15 -19.48
CA VAL A 159 83.52 11.71 -18.71
C VAL A 159 83.61 12.26 -17.30
N GLY A 160 84.78 12.19 -16.66
CA GLY A 160 84.99 12.71 -15.32
C GLY A 160 84.81 14.21 -15.21
N MET A 161 85.36 14.98 -16.15
CA MET A 161 85.15 16.43 -16.18
C MET A 161 83.67 16.79 -16.38
N ASN A 162 82.98 16.13 -17.30
CA ASN A 162 81.56 16.38 -17.56
C ASN A 162 80.70 16.02 -16.34
N THR A 163 80.98 14.89 -15.70
CA THR A 163 80.29 14.47 -14.46
C THR A 163 80.52 15.47 -13.33
N LEU A 164 81.75 15.93 -13.10
CA LEU A 164 82.01 16.96 -12.09
C LEU A 164 81.30 18.28 -12.40
N LYS A 165 81.20 18.68 -13.67
CA LYS A 165 80.41 19.86 -14.09
C LYS A 165 78.93 19.68 -13.78
N SER A 166 78.37 18.50 -14.08
CA SER A 166 76.98 18.17 -13.75
C SER A 166 76.73 18.18 -12.23
N LEU A 167 77.71 17.72 -11.44
CA LEU A 167 77.69 17.81 -9.97
C LEU A 167 78.01 19.22 -9.43
N LYS A 168 78.14 20.21 -10.31
CA LYS A 168 78.42 21.62 -9.98
C LYS A 168 79.70 21.78 -9.15
N TYR A 169 80.76 21.08 -9.54
CA TYR A 169 82.07 21.24 -8.94
C TYR A 169 82.54 22.71 -9.04
N PRO A 170 82.95 23.34 -7.92
CA PRO A 170 83.21 24.78 -7.88
C PRO A 170 84.57 25.21 -8.48
N GLY A 171 85.49 24.26 -8.71
CA GLY A 171 86.82 24.56 -9.24
C GLY A 171 86.89 24.65 -10.77
N GLN A 172 87.93 25.28 -11.29
CA GLN A 172 88.18 25.35 -12.74
C GLN A 172 88.69 24.01 -13.25
N LEU A 173 87.89 23.34 -14.08
CA LEU A 173 88.24 22.06 -14.71
C LEU A 173 88.55 22.27 -16.19
N SER A 174 89.71 21.77 -16.61
CA SER A 174 90.08 21.69 -18.02
C SER A 174 90.50 20.25 -18.35
N MET A 175 90.36 19.86 -19.62
CA MET A 175 90.84 18.54 -20.08
C MET A 175 92.33 18.34 -19.82
N SER A 176 93.13 19.41 -19.93
CA SER A 176 94.55 19.40 -19.58
C SER A 176 94.78 19.06 -18.11
N THR A 177 93.98 19.60 -17.19
CA THR A 177 94.10 19.32 -15.74
C THR A 177 93.95 17.83 -15.43
N PHE A 178 93.02 17.16 -16.10
CA PHE A 178 92.82 15.71 -15.95
C PHE A 178 93.95 14.90 -16.59
N LYS A 179 94.43 15.30 -17.78
CA LYS A 179 95.53 14.61 -18.46
C LYS A 179 96.87 14.75 -17.72
N SER A 180 97.07 15.84 -16.97
CA SER A 180 98.30 16.11 -16.21
C SER A 180 98.19 15.78 -14.73
N ILE A 181 97.18 15.00 -14.32
CA ILE A 181 96.82 14.85 -12.90
C ILE A 181 97.82 14.01 -12.10
N ASN A 182 98.60 13.17 -12.78
CA ASN A 182 99.71 12.39 -12.23
C ASN A 182 101.02 13.18 -12.08
N THR A 183 101.05 14.45 -12.52
CA THR A 183 102.24 15.29 -12.40
C THR A 183 102.29 15.99 -11.03
N MET A 184 103.49 16.36 -10.59
CA MET A 184 103.69 17.11 -9.33
C MET A 184 102.90 18.43 -9.30
N HIS A 185 102.67 19.06 -10.46
CA HIS A 185 101.89 20.29 -10.57
C HIS A 185 100.37 20.05 -10.65
N GLY A 186 99.93 18.88 -11.14
CA GLY A 186 98.53 18.47 -11.17
C GLY A 186 98.03 17.90 -9.85
N TRP A 187 98.94 17.43 -8.99
CA TRP A 187 98.63 16.81 -7.71
C TRP A 187 97.75 17.65 -6.75
N PRO A 188 97.98 18.97 -6.56
CA PRO A 188 97.08 19.79 -5.76
C PRO A 188 95.63 19.79 -6.29
N GLN A 189 95.45 19.78 -7.61
CA GLN A 189 94.12 19.74 -8.24
C GLN A 189 93.46 18.37 -8.05
N PHE A 190 94.22 17.28 -8.18
CA PHE A 190 93.75 15.93 -7.86
C PHE A 190 93.16 15.86 -6.45
N ILE A 191 93.95 16.24 -5.44
CA ILE A 191 93.54 16.10 -4.04
C ILE A 191 92.31 16.95 -3.75
N THR A 192 92.23 18.11 -4.37
CA THR A 192 91.08 19.00 -4.23
C THR A 192 89.80 18.38 -4.81
N ILE A 193 89.89 17.74 -5.98
CA ILE A 193 88.76 17.05 -6.62
C ILE A 193 88.31 15.86 -5.75
N ILE A 194 89.24 15.00 -5.33
CA ILE A 194 88.93 13.80 -4.56
C ILE A 194 88.37 14.15 -3.18
N SER A 195 88.97 15.11 -2.48
CA SER A 195 88.47 15.57 -1.18
C SER A 195 87.05 16.13 -1.26
N TRP A 196 86.74 16.89 -2.33
CA TRP A 196 85.39 17.40 -2.55
C TRP A 196 84.39 16.28 -2.85
N LEU A 197 84.79 15.27 -3.61
CA LEU A 197 83.95 14.10 -3.85
C LEU A 197 83.66 13.35 -2.55
N ILE A 198 84.66 13.17 -1.68
CA ILE A 198 84.46 12.58 -0.36
C ILE A 198 83.41 13.34 0.45
N ASP A 199 83.42 14.68 0.42
CA ASP A 199 82.37 15.46 1.09
C ASP A 199 80.98 15.17 0.52
N ARG A 200 80.89 15.00 -0.80
CA ARG A 200 79.62 14.63 -1.46
C ARG A 200 79.16 13.23 -1.06
N VAL A 201 80.06 12.26 -0.97
CA VAL A 201 79.75 10.91 -0.49
C VAL A 201 79.24 10.96 0.95
N ASN A 202 79.95 11.66 1.83
CA ASN A 202 79.56 11.78 3.23
C ASN A 202 78.19 12.45 3.38
N ILE A 203 77.93 13.53 2.63
CA ILE A 203 76.62 14.18 2.63
C ILE A 203 75.54 13.22 2.13
N SER A 204 75.81 12.48 1.05
CA SER A 204 74.86 11.50 0.50
C SER A 204 74.50 10.42 1.52
N ASN A 205 75.48 9.91 2.27
CA ASN A 205 75.24 8.89 3.29
C ASN A 205 74.44 9.45 4.48
N ILE A 206 74.71 10.68 4.91
CA ILE A 206 73.95 11.36 5.97
C ILE A 206 72.47 11.51 5.61
N TYR A 207 72.13 11.77 4.33
CA TYR A 207 70.73 11.86 3.89
C TYR A 207 70.00 10.51 3.88
N VAL A 208 70.73 9.40 3.73
CA VAL A 208 70.16 8.05 3.74
C VAL A 208 69.98 7.56 5.18
N ASP A 209 70.95 7.82 6.06
CA ASP A 209 70.92 7.32 7.44
C ASP A 209 70.03 8.15 8.39
N ASN A 210 69.82 9.45 8.13
CA ASN A 210 68.96 10.30 8.98
C ASN A 210 67.44 10.10 8.77
N CYS A 211 67.01 9.05 8.07
CA CYS A 211 65.60 8.73 7.89
C CYS A 211 64.86 8.44 9.22
N GLU A 212 65.58 8.07 10.28
CA GLU A 212 65.00 7.83 11.61
C GLU A 212 64.48 9.09 12.32
N GLN A 213 64.98 10.27 11.94
CA GLN A 213 64.62 11.56 12.57
C GLN A 213 63.36 12.21 11.99
N TYR A 214 62.76 11.64 10.95
CA TYR A 214 61.52 12.15 10.38
C TYR A 214 60.32 11.86 11.29
N SER A 215 59.28 12.70 11.22
CA SER A 215 58.00 12.42 11.88
C SER A 215 57.40 11.12 11.35
N GLU A 216 56.60 10.41 12.15
CA GLU A 216 55.92 9.17 11.74
C GLU A 216 55.07 9.35 10.47
N GLU A 217 54.45 10.52 10.29
CA GLU A 217 53.71 10.86 9.06
C GLU A 217 54.62 10.90 7.83
N THR A 218 55.83 11.44 7.98
CA THR A 218 56.82 11.52 6.91
C THR A 218 57.44 10.15 6.62
N LYS A 219 57.65 9.31 7.65
CA LYS A 219 58.08 7.92 7.48
C LYS A 219 57.02 7.09 6.76
N ASN A 220 55.75 7.21 7.16
CA ASN A 220 54.63 6.56 6.50
C ASN A 220 54.49 7.00 5.04
N PHE A 221 54.71 8.28 4.74
CA PHE A 221 54.73 8.78 3.37
C PHE A 221 55.92 8.22 2.55
N LEU A 222 57.12 8.17 3.13
CA LEU A 222 58.29 7.61 2.45
C LEU A 222 58.14 6.10 2.19
N TYR A 223 57.64 5.35 3.17
CA TYR A 223 57.35 3.94 3.04
C TYR A 223 56.21 3.68 2.03
N PHE A 224 55.17 4.52 2.01
CA PHE A 224 54.14 4.51 0.98
C PHE A 224 54.73 4.75 -0.41
N ALA A 225 55.57 5.77 -0.56
CA ALA A 225 56.22 6.09 -1.84
C ALA A 225 57.15 4.96 -2.30
N GLU A 226 57.86 4.32 -1.38
CA GLU A 226 58.69 3.15 -1.65
C GLU A 226 57.85 1.93 -2.07
N LEU A 227 56.75 1.65 -1.35
CA LEU A 227 55.83 0.55 -1.67
C LEU A 227 55.22 0.71 -3.08
N ILE A 228 54.77 1.92 -3.42
CA ILE A 228 54.26 2.24 -4.76
C ILE A 228 55.36 2.17 -5.81
N SER A 229 56.57 2.65 -5.50
CA SER A 229 57.72 2.58 -6.41
C SER A 229 58.12 1.12 -6.69
N ASN A 230 58.12 0.27 -5.67
CA ASN A 230 58.43 -1.16 -5.79
C ASN A 230 57.35 -1.89 -6.59
N TYR A 231 56.07 -1.65 -6.27
CA TYR A 231 54.97 -2.21 -7.05
C TYR A 231 55.02 -1.77 -8.52
N THR A 232 55.26 -0.48 -8.78
CA THR A 232 55.35 0.05 -10.15
C THR A 232 56.56 -0.52 -10.89
N SER A 233 57.71 -0.61 -10.23
CA SER A 233 58.91 -1.25 -10.77
C SER A 233 58.66 -2.71 -11.13
N ASP A 234 57.97 -3.45 -10.27
CA ASP A 234 57.62 -4.84 -10.50
C ASP A 234 56.58 -4.99 -11.62
N VAL A 235 55.56 -4.12 -11.68
CA VAL A 235 54.59 -4.10 -12.78
C VAL A 235 55.28 -3.79 -14.11
N VAL A 236 56.23 -2.85 -14.14
CA VAL A 236 56.99 -2.52 -15.36
C VAL A 236 57.92 -3.67 -15.76
N LYS A 237 58.59 -4.33 -14.81
CA LYS A 237 59.40 -5.53 -15.08
C LYS A 237 58.53 -6.68 -15.60
N ARG A 238 57.34 -6.86 -15.04
CA ARG A 238 56.35 -7.86 -15.47
C ARG A 238 55.69 -7.50 -16.80
N GLY A 239 55.53 -6.23 -17.15
CA GLY A 239 55.04 -5.83 -18.47
C GLY A 239 56.02 -6.15 -19.61
N ASN A 240 57.30 -6.36 -19.28
CA ASN A 240 58.35 -6.72 -20.22
C ASN A 240 58.65 -8.23 -20.27
N ASN A 241 58.07 -9.03 -19.37
CA ASN A 241 58.25 -10.49 -19.29
C ASN A 241 56.87 -11.16 -19.34
N ASP A 242 56.68 -12.26 -20.07
CA ASP A 242 55.38 -12.98 -20.05
C ASP A 242 55.13 -13.61 -18.66
N VAL A 243 54.43 -12.88 -17.80
CA VAL A 243 54.19 -13.23 -16.39
C VAL A 243 52.76 -13.74 -16.20
N THR A 244 52.60 -14.77 -15.38
CA THR A 244 51.32 -15.42 -15.08
C THR A 244 50.42 -14.57 -14.17
N GLU A 245 49.10 -14.74 -14.31
CA GLU A 245 48.06 -14.00 -13.57
C GLU A 245 48.21 -14.16 -12.04
N GLU A 246 48.65 -15.33 -11.57
CA GLU A 246 48.91 -15.59 -10.14
C GLU A 246 50.03 -14.71 -9.56
N GLU A 247 51.06 -14.37 -10.33
CA GLU A 247 52.14 -13.49 -9.87
C GLU A 247 51.69 -12.03 -9.82
N SER A 248 50.73 -11.65 -10.67
CA SER A 248 50.07 -10.34 -10.61
C SER A 248 49.23 -10.22 -9.34
N VAL A 249 48.45 -11.24 -8.99
CA VAL A 249 47.62 -11.27 -7.78
C VAL A 249 48.48 -11.17 -6.52
N LYS A 250 49.59 -11.92 -6.45
CA LYS A 250 50.52 -11.85 -5.30
C LYS A 250 51.13 -10.46 -5.11
N ALA A 251 51.42 -9.75 -6.19
CA ALA A 251 51.98 -8.40 -6.11
C ALA A 251 50.94 -7.35 -5.71
N THR A 252 49.69 -7.50 -6.15
CA THR A 252 48.58 -6.67 -5.67
C THR A 252 48.25 -6.95 -4.21
N ASP A 253 48.31 -8.21 -3.77
CA ASP A 253 48.11 -8.57 -2.36
C ASP A 253 49.24 -8.04 -1.48
N ALA A 254 50.49 -8.07 -1.94
CA ALA A 254 51.62 -7.49 -1.24
C ALA A 254 51.49 -5.96 -1.09
N LEU A 255 51.03 -5.26 -2.14
CA LEU A 255 50.71 -3.84 -2.08
C LEU A 255 49.56 -3.58 -1.09
N TYR A 256 48.47 -4.34 -1.18
CA TYR A 256 47.30 -4.19 -0.33
C TYR A 256 47.64 -4.40 1.15
N ASN A 257 48.37 -5.46 1.49
CA ASN A 257 48.82 -5.73 2.85
C ASN A 257 49.82 -4.67 3.35
N GLY A 258 50.71 -4.18 2.48
CA GLY A 258 51.61 -3.07 2.81
C GLY A 258 50.85 -1.77 3.12
N LEU A 259 49.77 -1.49 2.37
CA LEU A 259 48.89 -0.35 2.63
C LEU A 259 48.11 -0.51 3.93
N LEU A 260 47.58 -1.70 4.22
CA LEU A 260 46.89 -1.98 5.48
C LEU A 260 47.81 -1.76 6.69
N ASN A 261 49.07 -2.20 6.60
CA ASN A 261 50.09 -1.96 7.63
C ASN A 261 50.38 -0.46 7.84
N ILE A 262 50.43 0.34 6.76
CA ILE A 262 50.63 1.80 6.84
C ILE A 262 49.46 2.50 7.54
N VAL A 263 48.24 2.05 7.28
CA VAL A 263 47.02 2.63 7.87
C VAL A 263 46.79 2.09 9.30
N GLY A 264 47.55 1.08 9.73
CA GLY A 264 47.43 0.46 11.05
C GLY A 264 46.17 -0.40 11.19
N VAL A 265 45.64 -0.91 10.07
CA VAL A 265 44.42 -1.72 10.05
C VAL A 265 44.83 -3.18 10.00
N ASP A 266 44.54 -3.93 11.07
CA ASP A 266 44.74 -5.37 11.09
C ASP A 266 43.65 -6.05 10.22
N PRO A 267 44.02 -6.72 9.11
CA PRO A 267 43.06 -7.44 8.27
C PRO A 267 42.23 -8.48 9.06
N VAL A 268 42.80 -9.07 10.12
CA VAL A 268 42.09 -10.03 10.98
C VAL A 268 40.99 -9.35 11.78
N GLU A 269 41.21 -8.13 12.26
CA GLU A 269 40.19 -7.36 12.98
C GLU A 269 39.07 -6.87 12.05
N VAL A 270 39.40 -6.50 10.82
CA VAL A 270 38.40 -6.13 9.79
C VAL A 270 37.53 -7.34 9.47
N GLN A 271 38.12 -8.52 9.30
CA GLN A 271 37.37 -9.74 9.02
C GLN A 271 36.43 -10.10 10.18
N LYS A 272 36.93 -10.07 11.43
CA LYS A 272 36.09 -10.28 12.62
C LYS A 272 34.97 -9.25 12.74
N SER A 273 35.23 -7.99 12.41
CA SER A 273 34.23 -6.93 12.43
C SER A 273 33.14 -7.17 11.39
N ASN A 274 33.51 -7.63 10.19
CA ASN A 274 32.54 -7.98 9.15
C ASN A 274 31.68 -9.19 9.56
N GLU A 275 32.27 -10.22 10.17
CA GLU A 275 31.51 -11.38 10.69
C GLU A 275 30.49 -10.94 11.76
N ILE A 276 30.87 -10.04 12.67
CA ILE A 276 29.96 -9.47 13.67
C ILE A 276 28.84 -8.67 12.99
N ILE A 277 29.16 -7.86 11.98
CA ILE A 277 28.18 -7.09 11.23
C ILE A 277 27.17 -8.01 10.53
N GLU A 278 27.61 -9.10 9.92
CA GLU A 278 26.72 -10.07 9.27
C GLU A 278 25.78 -10.75 10.28
N VAL A 279 26.30 -11.15 11.45
CA VAL A 279 25.51 -11.74 12.53
C VAL A 279 24.46 -10.74 13.06
N GLU A 280 24.84 -9.49 13.29
CA GLU A 280 23.92 -8.46 13.78
C GLU A 280 22.89 -8.05 12.71
N GLN A 281 23.26 -8.04 11.43
CA GLN A 281 22.31 -7.86 10.32
C GLN A 281 21.29 -8.98 10.26
N ALA A 282 21.70 -10.24 10.47
CA ALA A 282 20.79 -11.37 10.51
C ALA A 282 19.80 -11.26 11.69
N LYS A 283 20.29 -10.94 12.89
CA LYS A 283 19.44 -10.69 14.07
C LYS A 283 18.45 -9.54 13.84
N LEU A 284 18.91 -8.45 13.22
CA LEU A 284 18.04 -7.31 12.89
C LEU A 284 16.96 -7.70 11.87
N SER A 285 17.30 -8.52 10.87
CA SER A 285 16.35 -9.04 9.89
C SER A 285 15.29 -9.94 10.55
N GLU A 286 15.67 -10.77 11.51
CA GLU A 286 14.72 -11.61 12.26
C GLU A 286 13.82 -10.77 13.17
N ALA A 287 14.40 -9.80 13.90
CA ALA A 287 13.65 -8.91 14.77
C ALA A 287 12.65 -8.04 13.99
N THR A 288 13.02 -7.55 12.80
CA THR A 288 12.12 -6.78 11.92
C THR A 288 10.99 -7.65 11.36
N ALA A 289 11.24 -8.90 11.01
CA ALA A 289 10.20 -9.84 10.60
C ALA A 289 9.21 -10.13 11.75
N SER A 290 9.72 -10.37 12.96
CA SER A 290 8.91 -10.55 14.17
C SER A 290 8.06 -9.31 14.49
N PHE A 291 8.67 -8.11 14.43
CA PHE A 291 7.97 -6.85 14.64
C PHE A 291 6.85 -6.63 13.62
N LYS A 292 7.09 -6.97 12.35
CA LYS A 292 6.06 -6.87 11.31
C LYS A 292 4.87 -7.78 11.62
N LYS A 293 5.11 -9.02 12.05
CA LYS A 293 4.05 -9.96 12.46
C LYS A 293 3.24 -9.44 13.65
N ILE A 294 3.92 -8.94 14.69
CA ILE A 294 3.27 -8.33 15.86
C ILE A 294 2.44 -7.10 15.46
N LYS A 295 2.91 -6.32 14.49
CA LYS A 295 2.16 -5.16 13.98
C LYS A 295 0.88 -5.57 13.26
N GLU A 296 0.94 -6.61 12.43
CA GLU A 296 -0.21 -7.18 11.73
C GLU A 296 -1.24 -7.74 12.74
N GLU A 297 -0.79 -8.51 13.75
CA GLU A 297 -1.66 -9.03 14.83
C GLU A 297 -2.32 -7.89 15.63
N ASN A 298 -1.59 -6.82 15.94
CA ASN A 298 -2.16 -5.65 16.61
C ASN A 298 -3.20 -4.92 15.77
N GLU A 299 -3.04 -4.89 14.45
CA GLU A 299 -4.00 -4.29 13.53
C GLU A 299 -5.28 -5.13 13.46
N GLU A 300 -5.17 -6.46 13.44
CA GLU A 300 -6.31 -7.39 13.54
C GLU A 300 -7.07 -7.20 14.85
N ILE A 301 -6.37 -7.13 15.99
CA ILE A 301 -7.00 -6.91 17.31
C ILE A 301 -7.74 -5.57 17.34
N ARG A 302 -7.16 -4.51 16.77
CA ARG A 302 -7.83 -3.18 16.69
C ARG A 302 -9.09 -3.23 15.84
N ASN A 303 -9.05 -3.93 14.71
CA ASN A 303 -10.23 -4.10 13.85
C ASN A 303 -11.34 -4.88 14.55
N GLU A 304 -10.98 -5.94 15.29
CA GLU A 304 -11.96 -6.72 16.07
C GLU A 304 -12.54 -5.89 17.23
N MET A 305 -11.71 -5.11 17.95
CA MET A 305 -12.21 -4.20 18.98
C MET A 305 -13.18 -3.16 18.41
N ALA A 306 -12.89 -2.59 17.23
CA ALA A 306 -13.79 -1.65 16.56
C ALA A 306 -15.14 -2.32 16.20
N ARG A 307 -15.09 -3.54 15.66
CA ARG A 307 -16.29 -4.34 15.36
C ARG A 307 -17.10 -4.64 16.61
N GLN A 308 -16.46 -5.01 17.72
CA GLN A 308 -17.15 -5.24 18.99
C GLN A 308 -17.77 -3.96 19.55
N GLN A 309 -17.09 -2.83 19.41
CA GLN A 309 -17.63 -1.53 19.80
C GLN A 309 -18.86 -1.16 18.96
N ASP A 310 -18.86 -1.45 17.66
CA ASP A 310 -20.03 -1.23 16.80
C ASP A 310 -21.22 -2.10 17.23
N ILE A 311 -20.98 -3.37 17.59
CA ILE A 311 -22.03 -4.25 18.11
C ILE A 311 -22.60 -3.71 19.43
N ILE A 312 -21.75 -3.22 20.33
CA ILE A 312 -22.20 -2.61 21.59
C ILE A 312 -23.03 -1.37 21.30
N ASN A 313 -22.56 -0.47 20.44
CA ASN A 313 -23.28 0.75 20.07
C ASN A 313 -24.63 0.45 19.41
N ASP A 314 -24.70 -0.56 18.55
CA ASP A 314 -25.94 -1.01 17.93
C ASP A 314 -26.88 -1.66 18.95
N PHE A 315 -26.34 -2.40 19.92
CA PHE A 315 -27.13 -2.95 21.02
C PHE A 315 -27.70 -1.84 21.90
N GLU A 316 -26.90 -0.84 22.30
CA GLU A 316 -27.34 0.30 23.10
C GLU A 316 -28.44 1.09 22.39
N LYS A 317 -28.25 1.45 21.11
CA LYS A 317 -29.26 2.16 20.31
C LYS A 317 -30.57 1.38 20.19
N ASN A 318 -30.49 0.07 20.03
CA ASN A 318 -31.68 -0.77 19.90
C ASN A 318 -32.29 -1.18 21.25
N SER A 319 -31.52 -1.10 22.34
CA SER A 319 -31.97 -1.46 23.68
C SER A 319 -33.08 -0.53 24.13
N ASP A 320 -32.90 0.77 23.97
CA ASP A 320 -33.90 1.77 24.36
C ASP A 320 -35.19 1.61 23.56
N VAL A 321 -35.08 1.41 22.23
CA VAL A 321 -36.23 1.17 21.35
C VAL A 321 -36.97 -0.12 21.74
N LYS A 322 -36.25 -1.19 22.06
CA LYS A 322 -36.86 -2.45 22.51
C LYS A 322 -37.51 -2.32 23.87
N LEU A 323 -36.89 -1.59 24.80
CA LEU A 323 -37.47 -1.31 26.11
C LEU A 323 -38.76 -0.49 25.96
N GLU A 324 -38.77 0.52 25.09
CA GLU A 324 -39.97 1.31 24.79
C GLU A 324 -41.07 0.44 24.15
N GLN A 325 -40.72 -0.44 23.19
CA GLN A 325 -41.67 -1.38 22.61
C GLN A 325 -42.27 -2.35 23.65
N ILE A 326 -41.44 -2.90 24.54
CA ILE A 326 -41.90 -3.77 25.62
C ILE A 326 -42.80 -2.99 26.59
N GLN A 327 -42.45 -1.75 26.92
CA GLN A 327 -43.24 -0.87 27.78
C GLN A 327 -44.62 -0.58 27.16
N ASP A 328 -44.66 -0.30 25.85
CA ASP A 328 -45.90 -0.09 25.09
C ASP A 328 -46.76 -1.34 25.04
N GLU A 329 -46.16 -2.52 24.86
CA GLU A 329 -46.87 -3.79 24.89
C GLU A 329 -47.43 -4.09 26.28
N LEU A 330 -46.65 -3.90 27.34
CA LEU A 330 -47.13 -4.03 28.72
C LEU A 330 -48.31 -3.09 28.99
N SER A 331 -48.21 -1.82 28.58
CA SER A 331 -49.30 -0.85 28.73
C SER A 331 -50.58 -1.29 28.01
N LYS A 332 -50.46 -1.89 26.81
CA LYS A 332 -51.61 -2.46 26.08
C LYS A 332 -52.20 -3.67 26.80
N TYR A 333 -51.36 -4.55 27.34
CA TYR A 333 -51.84 -5.71 28.10
C TYR A 333 -52.54 -5.29 29.40
N GLU A 334 -52.02 -4.30 30.11
CA GLU A 334 -52.68 -3.71 31.29
C GLU A 334 -54.05 -3.14 30.93
N GLN A 335 -54.15 -2.36 29.84
CA GLN A 335 -55.45 -1.85 29.36
C GLN A 335 -56.44 -2.97 29.03
N ASN A 336 -55.96 -4.05 28.39
CA ASN A 336 -56.81 -5.21 28.07
C ASN A 336 -57.27 -5.95 29.32
N ILE A 337 -56.43 -6.07 30.35
CA ILE A 337 -56.80 -6.66 31.64
C ILE A 337 -57.90 -5.82 32.28
N TYR A 338 -57.73 -4.50 32.37
CA TYR A 338 -58.78 -3.61 32.90
C TYR A 338 -60.09 -3.72 32.12
N ALA A 339 -60.04 -3.76 30.79
CA ALA A 339 -61.23 -3.93 29.96
C ALA A 339 -61.92 -5.29 30.18
N GLN A 340 -61.15 -6.35 30.43
CA GLN A 340 -61.71 -7.66 30.78
C GLN A 340 -62.34 -7.68 32.17
N GLU A 341 -61.72 -7.04 33.16
CA GLU A 341 -62.26 -6.91 34.51
C GLU A 341 -63.58 -6.14 34.51
N ASP A 342 -63.66 -5.03 33.76
CA ASP A 342 -64.89 -4.26 33.57
C ASP A 342 -66.00 -5.10 32.93
N LEU A 343 -65.67 -5.87 31.88
CA LEU A 343 -66.60 -6.76 31.21
C LEU A 343 -67.07 -7.89 32.15
N GLU A 344 -66.18 -8.48 32.94
CA GLU A 344 -66.51 -9.50 33.93
C GLU A 344 -67.45 -8.92 35.00
N HIS A 345 -67.19 -7.70 35.46
CA HIS A 345 -68.06 -7.00 36.40
C HIS A 345 -69.46 -6.74 35.79
N GLU A 346 -69.55 -6.28 34.54
CA GLU A 346 -70.81 -6.07 33.84
C GLU A 346 -71.59 -7.39 33.66
N LEU A 347 -70.91 -8.46 33.23
CA LEU A 347 -71.48 -9.81 33.12
C LEU A 347 -71.97 -10.30 34.49
N SER A 348 -71.21 -10.11 35.56
CA SER A 348 -71.59 -10.48 36.92
C SER A 348 -72.86 -9.75 37.37
N LEU A 349 -72.98 -8.45 37.08
CA LEU A 349 -74.19 -7.67 37.33
C LEU A 349 -75.37 -8.19 36.51
N SER A 350 -75.18 -8.47 35.21
CA SER A 350 -76.21 -9.03 34.33
C SER A 350 -76.68 -10.39 34.80
N VAL A 351 -75.77 -11.28 35.21
CA VAL A 351 -76.09 -12.58 35.80
C VAL A 351 -76.91 -12.41 37.08
N LYS A 352 -76.52 -11.50 37.99
CA LYS A 352 -77.30 -11.20 39.20
C LYS A 352 -78.70 -10.66 38.87
N GLN A 353 -78.81 -9.80 37.85
CA GLN A 353 -80.11 -9.30 37.38
C GLN A 353 -80.98 -10.42 36.78
N LEU A 354 -80.40 -11.26 35.92
CA LEU A 354 -81.07 -12.41 35.34
C LEU A 354 -81.50 -13.41 36.41
N GLN A 355 -80.68 -13.67 37.42
CA GLN A 355 -81.06 -14.50 38.57
C GLN A 355 -82.24 -13.90 39.35
N LYS A 356 -82.27 -12.57 39.56
CA LYS A 356 -83.41 -11.87 40.17
C LYS A 356 -84.68 -11.92 39.31
N LEU A 357 -84.55 -11.90 37.99
CA LEU A 357 -85.69 -12.04 37.07
C LEU A 357 -86.18 -13.48 37.02
N LEU A 358 -85.27 -14.46 37.02
CA LEU A 358 -85.57 -15.88 37.04
C LEU A 358 -86.31 -16.27 38.32
N SER A 359 -85.92 -15.72 39.48
CA SER A 359 -86.61 -15.97 40.76
C SER A 359 -88.01 -15.37 40.81
N LYS A 360 -88.30 -14.36 39.98
CA LYS A 360 -89.63 -13.72 39.84
C LYS A 360 -90.47 -14.35 38.73
N GLN A 361 -89.95 -15.31 37.98
CA GLN A 361 -90.65 -15.87 36.84
C GLN A 361 -91.72 -16.87 37.29
N THR A 362 -92.98 -16.59 36.95
CA THR A 362 -94.15 -17.42 37.29
C THR A 362 -94.33 -18.64 36.39
N TYR A 363 -93.70 -18.65 35.21
CA TYR A 363 -93.81 -19.71 34.21
C TYR A 363 -92.65 -20.70 34.32
N LYS A 364 -92.96 -22.00 34.37
CA LYS A 364 -91.96 -23.07 34.45
C LYS A 364 -91.43 -23.39 33.05
N VAL A 365 -90.28 -24.08 32.97
CA VAL A 365 -89.67 -24.54 31.70
C VAL A 365 -90.67 -25.31 30.82
N LYS A 366 -91.61 -26.04 31.45
CA LYS A 366 -92.70 -26.73 30.75
C LYS A 366 -93.65 -25.76 30.02
N ASP A 367 -93.98 -24.63 30.64
CA ASP A 367 -94.84 -23.60 30.06
C ASP A 367 -94.15 -22.88 28.88
N LYS A 368 -92.84 -22.65 28.99
CA LYS A 368 -92.01 -22.15 27.88
C LYS A 368 -92.06 -23.10 26.69
N ASN A 369 -91.90 -24.41 26.90
CA ASN A 369 -91.93 -25.38 25.81
C ASN A 369 -93.32 -25.46 25.15
N ILE A 370 -94.39 -25.38 25.94
CA ILE A 370 -95.76 -25.30 25.41
C ILE A 370 -95.96 -24.01 24.58
N LEU A 371 -95.40 -22.88 25.02
CA LEU A 371 -95.47 -21.62 24.28
C LEU A 371 -94.61 -21.66 23.02
N LEU A 372 -93.42 -22.23 23.06
CA LEU A 372 -92.56 -22.41 21.88
C LEU A 372 -93.22 -23.32 20.85
N ASP A 373 -93.88 -24.40 21.26
CA ASP A 373 -94.67 -25.23 20.36
C ASP A 373 -95.85 -24.46 19.75
N LYS A 374 -96.54 -23.62 20.53
CA LYS A 374 -97.60 -22.74 20.01
C LYS A 374 -97.04 -21.71 19.03
N ILE A 375 -95.89 -21.11 19.32
CA ILE A 375 -95.21 -20.15 18.44
C ILE A 375 -94.80 -20.86 17.15
N ALA A 376 -94.12 -22.00 17.21
CA ALA A 376 -93.70 -22.78 16.05
C ALA A 376 -94.89 -23.14 15.16
N ARG A 377 -96.01 -23.58 15.75
CA ARG A 377 -97.27 -23.84 15.01
C ARG A 377 -97.81 -22.57 14.35
N LYS A 378 -97.78 -21.42 15.04
CA LYS A 378 -98.24 -20.13 14.49
C LYS A 378 -97.32 -19.61 13.39
N THR A 379 -96.01 -19.73 13.55
CA THR A 379 -95.00 -19.40 12.53
C THR A 379 -95.20 -20.26 11.29
N GLN A 380 -95.41 -21.57 11.44
CA GLN A 380 -95.70 -22.45 10.30
C GLN A 380 -97.00 -22.06 9.57
N VAL A 381 -98.03 -21.62 10.30
CA VAL A 381 -99.27 -21.10 9.69
C VAL A 381 -99.01 -19.78 8.96
N LEU A 382 -98.21 -18.88 9.54
CA LEU A 382 -97.83 -17.62 8.92
C LEU A 382 -97.02 -17.85 7.65
N GLU A 383 -96.01 -18.71 7.67
CA GLU A 383 -95.23 -19.08 6.49
C GLU A 383 -96.10 -19.69 5.38
N ARG A 384 -97.08 -20.53 5.72
CA ARG A 384 -98.03 -21.07 4.73
C ARG A 384 -98.91 -19.98 4.14
N LYS A 385 -99.32 -18.99 4.93
CA LYS A 385 -100.09 -17.84 4.43
C LYS A 385 -99.23 -16.90 3.59
N GLN A 386 -97.98 -16.67 3.98
CA GLN A 386 -97.02 -15.86 3.25
C GLN A 386 -96.72 -16.49 1.89
N ARG A 387 -96.44 -17.80 1.83
CA ARG A 387 -96.27 -18.50 0.56
C ARG A 387 -97.50 -18.37 -0.35
N LYS A 388 -98.71 -18.54 0.19
CA LYS A 388 -99.94 -18.31 -0.59
C LYS A 388 -100.06 -16.88 -1.08
N LEU A 389 -99.68 -15.90 -0.27
CA LEU A 389 -99.69 -14.49 -0.66
C LEU A 389 -98.68 -14.23 -1.78
N ASP A 390 -97.47 -14.77 -1.65
CA ASP A 390 -96.42 -14.67 -2.66
C ASP A 390 -96.86 -15.34 -3.98
N ASP A 391 -97.52 -16.50 -3.90
CA ASP A 391 -98.12 -17.17 -5.07
C ASP A 391 -99.21 -16.29 -5.72
N PHE A 392 -100.09 -15.65 -4.92
CA PHE A 392 -101.11 -14.73 -5.44
C PHE A 392 -100.51 -13.47 -6.07
N LEU A 393 -99.46 -12.91 -5.47
CA LEU A 393 -98.74 -11.77 -6.02
C LEU A 393 -98.07 -12.15 -7.34
N SER A 394 -97.42 -13.30 -7.40
CA SER A 394 -96.84 -13.84 -8.64
C SER A 394 -97.89 -14.02 -9.74
N ILE A 395 -99.06 -14.61 -9.41
CA ILE A 395 -100.17 -14.75 -10.36
C ILE A 395 -100.69 -13.37 -10.82
N LYS A 396 -100.81 -12.41 -9.90
CA LYS A 396 -101.24 -11.05 -10.20
C LYS A 396 -100.26 -10.36 -11.15
N ASP A 397 -98.96 -10.43 -10.85
CA ASP A 397 -97.90 -9.84 -11.65
C ASP A 397 -97.86 -10.48 -13.05
N ASP A 398 -98.04 -11.80 -13.14
CA ASP A 398 -98.17 -12.52 -14.41
C ASP A 398 -99.40 -12.05 -15.21
N LEU A 399 -100.53 -11.82 -14.56
CA LEU A 399 -101.73 -11.30 -15.20
C LEU A 399 -101.57 -9.84 -15.64
N GLU A 400 -100.92 -8.99 -14.84
CA GLU A 400 -100.60 -7.61 -15.20
C GLU A 400 -99.60 -7.56 -16.37
N LEU A 401 -98.60 -8.43 -16.37
CA LEU A 401 -97.65 -8.58 -17.47
C LEU A 401 -98.36 -9.06 -18.75
N ARG A 402 -99.29 -10.02 -18.64
CA ARG A 402 -100.13 -10.45 -19.76
C ARG A 402 -101.01 -9.32 -20.27
N LYS A 403 -101.68 -8.58 -19.38
CA LYS A 403 -102.50 -7.42 -19.74
C LYS A 403 -101.68 -6.36 -20.46
N SER A 404 -100.53 -5.96 -19.89
CA SER A 404 -99.61 -4.99 -20.48
C SER A 404 -99.08 -5.45 -21.84
N SER A 405 -98.70 -6.73 -21.96
CA SER A 405 -98.27 -7.29 -23.24
C SER A 405 -99.39 -7.33 -24.29
N THR A 406 -100.66 -7.49 -23.87
CA THR A 406 -101.81 -7.48 -24.78
C THR A 406 -102.15 -6.07 -25.22
N ILE A 407 -102.11 -5.10 -24.29
CA ILE A 407 -102.27 -3.67 -24.61
C ILE A 407 -101.19 -3.25 -25.60
N LYS A 408 -99.92 -3.56 -25.31
CA LYS A 408 -98.81 -3.24 -26.20
C LYS A 408 -98.96 -3.88 -27.58
N LYS A 409 -99.43 -5.12 -27.67
CA LYS A 409 -99.73 -5.77 -28.97
C LYS A 409 -100.84 -5.03 -29.73
N ILE A 410 -101.86 -4.53 -29.05
CA ILE A 410 -102.94 -3.77 -29.66
C ILE A 410 -102.43 -2.40 -30.13
N GLU A 411 -101.64 -1.71 -29.31
CA GLU A 411 -100.97 -0.46 -29.67
C GLU A 411 -100.04 -0.65 -30.87
N ASP A 412 -99.19 -1.68 -30.86
CA ASP A 412 -98.30 -2.04 -31.96
C ASP A 412 -99.11 -2.38 -33.23
N PHE A 413 -100.23 -3.10 -33.09
CA PHE A 413 -101.10 -3.45 -34.21
C PHE A 413 -101.77 -2.21 -34.82
N ILE A 414 -102.29 -1.31 -33.99
CA ILE A 414 -102.91 -0.06 -34.44
C ILE A 414 -101.87 0.87 -35.06
N HIS A 415 -100.68 0.95 -34.47
CA HIS A 415 -99.56 1.68 -35.05
C HIS A 415 -99.17 1.12 -36.41
N HIS A 416 -99.02 -0.21 -36.52
CA HIS A 416 -98.69 -0.87 -37.77
C HIS A 416 -99.80 -0.72 -38.81
N TRP A 417 -101.06 -0.79 -38.40
CA TRP A 417 -102.24 -0.56 -39.23
C TRP A 417 -102.25 0.88 -39.79
N ASN A 418 -102.13 1.88 -38.91
CA ASN A 418 -102.09 3.29 -39.29
C ASN A 418 -100.88 3.62 -40.18
N VAL A 419 -99.70 3.04 -39.90
CA VAL A 419 -98.51 3.17 -40.74
C VAL A 419 -98.71 2.49 -42.10
N SER A 420 -99.37 1.34 -42.14
CA SER A 420 -99.66 0.61 -43.39
C SER A 420 -100.66 1.37 -44.26
N ILE A 421 -101.68 1.97 -43.64
CA ILE A 421 -102.61 2.89 -44.30
C ILE A 421 -101.89 4.15 -44.82
N HIS A 422 -100.92 4.68 -44.07
CA HIS A 422 -100.15 5.85 -44.52
C HIS A 422 -99.17 5.53 -45.66
N LYS A 423 -98.71 4.28 -45.77
CA LYS A 423 -97.79 3.84 -46.82
C LYS A 423 -98.49 3.42 -48.12
N THR A 424 -99.80 3.19 -48.10
CA THR A 424 -100.58 2.91 -49.32
C THR A 424 -101.01 4.23 -49.97
N TYR A 425 -100.59 4.47 -51.22
CA TYR A 425 -101.01 5.64 -52.03
C TYR A 425 -102.45 5.52 -52.56
N LEU A 426 -103.35 4.92 -51.77
CA LEU A 426 -104.76 4.72 -52.10
C LEU A 426 -105.61 5.62 -51.20
N PRO A 427 -106.19 6.71 -51.73
CA PRO A 427 -106.93 7.71 -50.93
C PRO A 427 -108.09 7.13 -50.13
N GLU A 428 -108.68 6.03 -50.61
CA GLU A 428 -109.86 5.36 -50.02
C GLU A 428 -109.58 4.70 -48.66
N LEU A 429 -108.30 4.42 -48.34
CA LEU A 429 -107.91 3.76 -47.09
C LEU A 429 -107.64 4.74 -45.93
N GLN A 430 -107.55 6.05 -46.19
CA GLN A 430 -107.28 7.05 -45.14
C GLN A 430 -108.40 7.14 -44.09
N ASN A 431 -109.63 6.79 -44.44
CA ASN A 431 -110.78 6.80 -43.53
C ASN A 431 -110.75 5.66 -42.49
N LEU A 432 -109.83 4.70 -42.62
CA LEU A 432 -109.68 3.55 -41.70
C LEU A 432 -108.64 3.80 -40.59
N GLN A 433 -108.13 5.03 -40.45
CA GLN A 433 -107.20 5.40 -39.39
C GLN A 433 -107.89 5.50 -38.03
N ILE A 434 -107.29 4.85 -37.02
CA ILE A 434 -107.77 4.89 -35.65
C ILE A 434 -106.97 5.96 -34.89
N LYS A 435 -107.66 6.99 -34.38
CA LYS A 435 -107.04 8.09 -33.62
C LYS A 435 -106.64 7.64 -32.22
N GLU A 436 -105.43 8.00 -31.79
CA GLU A 436 -104.86 7.62 -30.48
C GLU A 436 -105.61 8.22 -29.27
N THR A 437 -106.45 9.24 -29.49
CA THR A 437 -107.24 9.88 -28.42
C THR A 437 -108.32 8.97 -27.83
N LEU A 438 -108.58 7.78 -28.40
CA LEU A 438 -109.64 6.86 -27.97
C LEU A 438 -109.19 5.78 -26.98
N PHE A 439 -107.89 5.66 -26.68
CA PHE A 439 -107.36 4.61 -25.79
C PHE A 439 -107.77 4.72 -24.31
N GLY A 440 -108.27 5.89 -23.88
CA GLY A 440 -108.77 6.11 -22.51
C GLY A 440 -110.22 5.67 -22.28
N GLN A 441 -110.98 5.30 -23.33
CA GLN A 441 -112.40 4.94 -23.24
C GLN A 441 -112.66 3.62 -24.00
N PRO A 442 -112.46 2.46 -23.35
CA PRO A 442 -112.49 1.14 -24.00
C PRO A 442 -113.79 0.83 -24.76
N THR A 443 -114.93 1.34 -24.29
CA THR A 443 -116.24 1.13 -24.92
C THR A 443 -116.37 1.82 -26.27
N ILE A 444 -115.82 3.04 -26.42
CA ILE A 444 -115.90 3.82 -27.67
C ILE A 444 -114.87 3.34 -28.69
N LEU A 445 -113.71 2.84 -28.23
CA LEU A 445 -112.70 2.21 -29.08
C LEU A 445 -113.25 0.94 -29.76
N ILE A 446 -114.02 0.12 -29.03
CA ILE A 446 -114.59 -1.13 -29.54
C ILE A 446 -115.66 -0.87 -30.63
N GLU A 447 -116.53 0.13 -30.46
CA GLU A 447 -117.51 0.53 -31.49
C GLU A 447 -116.82 1.01 -32.78
N LYS A 448 -115.77 1.82 -32.66
CA LYS A 448 -115.02 2.34 -33.81
C LYS A 448 -114.24 1.24 -34.55
N ILE A 449 -113.68 0.28 -33.81
CA ILE A 449 -113.02 -0.90 -34.39
C ILE A 449 -114.03 -1.75 -35.16
N PHE A 450 -115.27 -1.90 -34.68
CA PHE A 450 -116.31 -2.66 -35.37
C PHE A 450 -116.69 -2.02 -36.71
N GLU A 451 -116.80 -0.68 -36.75
CA GLU A 451 -117.11 0.12 -37.95
C GLU A 451 -115.99 0.03 -39.02
N VAL A 452 -114.74 0.11 -38.59
CA VAL A 452 -113.53 -0.04 -39.43
C VAL A 452 -113.36 -1.49 -39.90
N SER A 453 -113.72 -2.47 -39.07
CA SER A 453 -113.61 -3.90 -39.39
C SER A 453 -114.59 -4.32 -40.50
N SER A 454 -115.85 -3.83 -40.48
CA SER A 454 -116.82 -4.13 -41.54
C SER A 454 -116.44 -3.53 -42.90
N SER A 455 -115.73 -2.41 -42.92
CA SER A 455 -115.23 -1.79 -44.16
C SER A 455 -113.90 -2.38 -44.63
N ALA A 456 -113.07 -2.89 -43.70
CA ALA A 456 -111.88 -3.67 -44.02
C ALA A 456 -112.20 -5.07 -44.56
N GLU A 457 -113.27 -5.74 -44.11
CA GLU A 457 -113.66 -7.10 -44.53
C GLU A 457 -113.89 -7.23 -46.05
N VAL A 458 -114.42 -6.20 -46.70
CA VAL A 458 -114.63 -6.17 -48.17
C VAL A 458 -113.29 -6.09 -48.93
N ILE A 459 -112.32 -5.38 -48.37
CA ILE A 459 -110.97 -5.19 -48.95
C ILE A 459 -110.10 -6.42 -48.67
N ILE A 460 -110.26 -7.01 -47.48
CA ILE A 460 -109.57 -8.20 -46.99
C ILE A 460 -109.97 -9.44 -47.78
N HIS A 461 -111.23 -9.61 -48.19
CA HIS A 461 -111.66 -10.74 -49.02
C HIS A 461 -110.96 -10.80 -50.39
N ARG A 462 -110.50 -9.66 -50.93
CA ARG A 462 -109.78 -9.59 -52.21
C ARG A 462 -108.28 -9.89 -52.07
N LEU A 463 -107.68 -9.56 -50.92
CA LEU A 463 -106.24 -9.78 -50.63
C LEU A 463 -105.96 -11.15 -49.99
N LEU A 464 -106.99 -11.79 -49.41
CA LEU A 464 -106.89 -13.12 -48.78
C LEU A 464 -106.62 -14.25 -49.77
N ASP A 465 -107.07 -14.13 -51.02
CA ASP A 465 -106.84 -15.16 -52.06
C ASP A 465 -105.36 -15.18 -52.51
N GLU A 466 -104.68 -14.03 -52.54
CA GLU A 466 -103.26 -13.95 -52.91
C GLU A 466 -102.32 -14.33 -51.74
N TYR A 467 -102.71 -14.05 -50.50
CA TYR A 467 -101.90 -14.36 -49.31
C TYR A 467 -101.95 -15.84 -48.89
N GLN A 468 -103.05 -16.55 -49.16
CA GLN A 468 -103.18 -17.98 -48.83
C GLN A 468 -102.17 -18.86 -49.58
N TYR A 469 -101.75 -18.48 -50.79
CA TYR A 469 -100.72 -19.18 -51.55
C TYR A 469 -99.33 -19.05 -50.91
N SER A 470 -98.94 -17.85 -50.45
CA SER A 470 -97.61 -17.61 -49.85
C SER A 470 -97.47 -18.10 -48.39
N GLN A 471 -98.57 -18.32 -47.67
CA GLN A 471 -98.53 -18.75 -46.27
C GLN A 471 -98.14 -20.22 -46.08
N VAL A 472 -98.43 -21.08 -47.06
CA VAL A 472 -98.14 -22.51 -47.00
C VAL A 472 -96.62 -22.76 -47.15
N GLU A 473 -95.94 -21.99 -48.00
CA GLU A 473 -94.50 -22.13 -48.25
C GLU A 473 -93.65 -21.63 -47.05
N TRP A 474 -94.07 -20.54 -46.40
CA TRP A 474 -93.34 -19.96 -45.27
C TRP A 474 -93.48 -20.77 -43.96
N LYS A 475 -94.63 -21.41 -43.73
CA LYS A 475 -94.87 -22.25 -42.54
C LYS A 475 -93.99 -23.51 -42.53
N ASN A 476 -93.58 -24.02 -43.69
CA ASN A 476 -92.68 -25.16 -43.81
C ASN A 476 -91.21 -24.78 -43.56
N LEU A 477 -90.75 -23.61 -44.05
CA LEU A 477 -89.40 -23.11 -43.80
C LEU A 477 -89.16 -22.68 -42.33
N LYS A 478 -90.18 -22.12 -41.66
CA LYS A 478 -90.06 -21.66 -40.26
C LYS A 478 -89.99 -22.79 -39.24
N LYS A 479 -90.66 -23.91 -39.49
CA LYS A 479 -90.57 -25.11 -38.63
C LYS A 479 -89.19 -25.79 -38.72
N SER A 480 -88.55 -25.77 -39.88
CA SER A 480 -87.20 -26.33 -40.07
C SER A 480 -86.11 -25.48 -39.38
N LYS A 481 -86.22 -24.14 -39.42
CA LYS A 481 -85.28 -23.22 -38.74
C LYS A 481 -85.31 -23.33 -37.20
N LEU A 482 -86.50 -23.50 -36.61
CA LEU A 482 -86.67 -23.52 -35.15
C LEU A 482 -86.13 -24.82 -34.50
N HIS A 483 -86.06 -25.92 -35.25
CA HIS A 483 -85.45 -27.16 -34.78
C HIS A 483 -83.91 -27.08 -34.81
N LEU A 484 -83.32 -26.55 -35.90
CA LEU A 484 -81.87 -26.37 -36.03
C LEU A 484 -81.27 -25.37 -35.01
N GLU A 485 -81.98 -24.29 -34.66
CA GLU A 485 -81.48 -23.31 -33.67
C GLU A 485 -81.51 -23.82 -32.22
N LYS A 486 -82.38 -24.77 -31.90
CA LYS A 486 -82.45 -25.39 -30.56
C LYS A 486 -81.32 -26.40 -30.37
N ASP A 487 -81.01 -27.19 -31.39
CA ASP A 487 -79.95 -28.20 -31.34
C ASP A 487 -78.55 -27.55 -31.35
N ILE A 488 -78.34 -26.47 -32.11
CA ILE A 488 -77.06 -25.73 -32.13
C ILE A 488 -76.76 -25.05 -30.78
N LYS A 489 -77.76 -24.54 -30.06
CA LYS A 489 -77.55 -23.88 -28.76
C LYS A 489 -77.32 -24.88 -27.62
N MET A 490 -77.94 -26.06 -27.70
CA MET A 490 -77.74 -27.12 -26.71
C MET A 490 -76.34 -27.74 -26.85
N ASP A 491 -75.88 -28.01 -28.08
CA ASP A 491 -74.53 -28.53 -28.33
C ASP A 491 -73.41 -27.51 -28.02
N SER A 492 -73.62 -26.20 -28.27
CA SER A 492 -72.62 -25.18 -27.93
C SER A 492 -72.48 -24.96 -26.41
N ALA A 493 -73.56 -25.12 -25.66
CA ALA A 493 -73.54 -25.03 -24.20
C ALA A 493 -72.88 -26.27 -23.58
N GLN A 494 -73.14 -27.46 -24.14
CA GLN A 494 -72.58 -28.72 -23.67
C GLN A 494 -71.10 -28.89 -24.03
N GLN A 495 -70.64 -28.34 -25.17
CA GLN A 495 -69.21 -28.24 -25.49
C GLN A 495 -68.45 -27.26 -24.59
N LYS A 496 -69.01 -26.09 -24.27
CA LYS A 496 -68.40 -25.13 -23.34
C LYS A 496 -68.30 -25.66 -21.92
N PHE A 497 -69.31 -26.41 -21.46
CA PHE A 497 -69.28 -27.05 -20.16
C PHE A 497 -68.18 -28.12 -20.08
N ARG A 498 -68.04 -28.96 -21.13
CA ARG A 498 -67.00 -29.99 -21.19
C ARG A 498 -65.58 -29.42 -21.34
N SER A 499 -65.38 -28.28 -22.00
CA SER A 499 -64.06 -27.63 -22.08
C SER A 499 -63.65 -27.02 -20.74
N LEU A 500 -64.56 -26.29 -20.08
CA LEU A 500 -64.29 -25.71 -18.76
C LEU A 500 -64.05 -26.79 -17.68
N GLN A 501 -64.73 -27.93 -17.76
CA GLN A 501 -64.49 -29.05 -16.85
C GLN A 501 -63.13 -29.74 -17.08
N LYS A 502 -62.60 -29.70 -18.30
CA LYS A 502 -61.23 -30.14 -18.63
C LYS A 502 -60.18 -29.14 -18.13
N ASP A 503 -60.41 -27.85 -18.31
CA ASP A 503 -59.49 -26.79 -17.90
C ASP A 503 -59.36 -26.72 -16.37
N VAL A 504 -60.47 -26.91 -15.64
CA VAL A 504 -60.45 -26.99 -14.17
C VAL A 504 -59.65 -28.21 -13.68
N LYS A 505 -59.74 -29.36 -14.36
CA LYS A 505 -58.92 -30.53 -14.01
C LYS A 505 -57.43 -30.33 -14.32
N LEU A 506 -57.09 -29.72 -15.46
CA LEU A 506 -55.71 -29.39 -15.83
C LEU A 506 -55.08 -28.41 -14.84
N LEU A 507 -55.83 -27.38 -14.42
CA LEU A 507 -55.35 -26.42 -13.41
C LEU A 507 -55.18 -27.06 -12.03
N GLN A 508 -56.03 -28.01 -11.66
CA GLN A 508 -55.88 -28.77 -10.41
C GLN A 508 -54.63 -29.67 -10.44
N GLU A 509 -54.34 -30.30 -11.57
CA GLU A 509 -53.14 -31.13 -11.77
C GLU A 509 -51.86 -30.29 -11.79
N GLU A 510 -51.86 -29.11 -12.44
CA GLU A 510 -50.73 -28.18 -12.40
C GLU A 510 -50.48 -27.64 -10.99
N ASN A 511 -51.52 -27.28 -10.25
CA ASN A 511 -51.37 -26.81 -8.87
C ASN A 511 -50.78 -27.90 -7.94
N ALA A 512 -51.22 -29.15 -8.10
CA ALA A 512 -50.67 -30.29 -7.37
C ALA A 512 -49.19 -30.52 -7.72
N LYS A 513 -48.79 -30.28 -8.98
CA LYS A 513 -47.40 -30.38 -9.43
C LYS A 513 -46.52 -29.28 -8.84
N TYR A 514 -47.00 -28.03 -8.82
CA TYR A 514 -46.28 -26.91 -8.20
C TYR A 514 -46.13 -27.08 -6.69
N GLN A 515 -47.14 -27.60 -5.99
CA GLN A 515 -47.01 -27.88 -4.56
C GLN A 515 -45.96 -28.96 -4.27
N ASN A 516 -45.90 -30.02 -5.07
CA ASN A 516 -44.87 -31.05 -4.95
C ASN A 516 -43.46 -30.51 -5.25
N GLU A 517 -43.30 -29.68 -6.29
CA GLU A 517 -42.01 -29.06 -6.63
C GLU A 517 -41.54 -28.10 -5.52
N LEU A 518 -42.47 -27.37 -4.89
CA LEU A 518 -42.17 -26.49 -3.76
C LEU A 518 -41.71 -27.30 -2.53
N GLU A 519 -42.39 -28.39 -2.19
CA GLU A 519 -42.01 -29.25 -1.05
C GLU A 519 -40.63 -29.91 -1.25
N VAL A 520 -40.33 -30.36 -2.47
CA VAL A 520 -39.01 -30.92 -2.81
C VAL A 520 -37.93 -29.85 -2.70
N CYS A 521 -38.21 -28.61 -3.12
CA CYS A 521 -37.26 -27.50 -3.01
C CYS A 521 -37.02 -27.08 -1.56
N ILE A 522 -38.04 -27.08 -0.72
CA ILE A 522 -37.93 -26.81 0.73
C ILE A 522 -37.07 -27.87 1.40
N LYS A 523 -37.35 -29.17 1.19
CA LYS A 523 -36.53 -30.26 1.75
C LYS A 523 -35.06 -30.18 1.33
N LYS A 524 -34.79 -29.92 0.05
CA LYS A 524 -33.42 -29.78 -0.47
C LYS A 524 -32.67 -28.60 0.16
N ASN A 525 -33.37 -27.51 0.45
CA ASN A 525 -32.78 -26.35 1.14
C ASN A 525 -32.52 -26.62 2.63
N GLU A 526 -33.43 -27.32 3.31
CA GLU A 526 -33.24 -27.71 4.71
C GLU A 526 -32.05 -28.66 4.89
N ASP A 527 -31.88 -29.63 3.99
CA ASP A 527 -30.74 -30.56 4.01
C ASP A 527 -29.41 -29.86 3.73
N ASN A 528 -29.38 -28.91 2.80
CA ASN A 528 -28.20 -28.09 2.54
C ASN A 528 -27.86 -27.19 3.74
N ARG A 529 -28.87 -26.59 4.38
CA ARG A 529 -28.68 -25.76 5.57
C ARG A 529 -28.14 -26.57 6.75
N LYS A 530 -28.63 -27.80 6.95
CA LYS A 530 -28.08 -28.73 7.97
C LYS A 530 -26.63 -29.12 7.69
N LYS A 531 -26.25 -29.37 6.43
CA LYS A 531 -24.85 -29.64 6.05
C LYS A 531 -23.92 -28.45 6.29
N ILE A 532 -24.38 -27.24 5.98
CA ILE A 532 -23.61 -26.00 6.21
C ILE A 532 -23.43 -25.76 7.72
N LEU A 533 -24.49 -25.93 8.51
CA LEU A 533 -24.44 -25.78 9.97
C LEU A 533 -23.47 -26.78 10.62
N SER A 534 -23.53 -28.06 10.25
CA SER A 534 -22.59 -29.07 10.76
C SER A 534 -21.13 -28.79 10.36
N SER A 535 -20.90 -28.23 9.17
CA SER A 535 -19.55 -27.83 8.75
C SER A 535 -19.01 -26.62 9.54
N HIS A 536 -19.87 -25.64 9.84
CA HIS A 536 -19.47 -24.48 10.64
C HIS A 536 -19.26 -24.83 12.11
N GLU A 537 -20.08 -25.71 12.71
CA GLU A 537 -19.88 -26.18 14.09
C GLU A 537 -18.55 -26.94 14.25
N ALA A 538 -18.15 -27.74 13.26
CA ALA A 538 -16.86 -28.42 13.28
C ALA A 538 -15.67 -27.43 13.26
N LYS A 539 -15.75 -26.38 12.43
CA LYS A 539 -14.72 -25.33 12.36
C LYS A 539 -14.63 -24.51 13.65
N ILE A 540 -15.78 -24.14 14.24
CA ILE A 540 -15.82 -23.41 15.50
C ILE A 540 -15.22 -24.23 16.65
N GLN A 541 -15.42 -25.55 16.65
CA GLN A 541 -14.80 -26.45 17.65
C GLN A 541 -13.29 -26.59 17.46
N GLU A 542 -12.81 -26.59 16.21
CA GLU A 542 -11.39 -26.61 15.90
C GLU A 542 -10.70 -25.30 16.34
N GLU A 543 -11.28 -24.15 15.98
CA GLU A 543 -10.78 -22.84 16.38
C GLU A 543 -10.78 -22.65 17.91
N LYS A 544 -11.79 -23.17 18.62
CA LYS A 544 -11.80 -23.16 20.09
C LYS A 544 -10.63 -23.93 20.69
N LYS A 545 -10.25 -25.08 20.13
CA LYS A 545 -9.09 -25.85 20.58
C LYS A 545 -7.78 -25.11 20.31
N THR A 546 -7.67 -24.44 19.17
CA THR A 546 -6.49 -23.62 18.83
C THR A 546 -6.35 -22.43 19.78
N ILE A 547 -7.44 -21.71 20.05
CA ILE A 547 -7.44 -20.58 20.99
C ILE A 547 -7.08 -21.05 22.40
N GLN A 548 -7.57 -22.21 22.83
CA GLN A 548 -7.26 -22.75 24.15
C GLN A 548 -5.76 -23.10 24.28
N GLY A 549 -5.16 -23.72 23.26
CA GLY A 549 -3.72 -24.00 23.23
C GLY A 549 -2.84 -22.74 23.24
N LEU A 550 -3.22 -21.71 22.47
CA LEU A 550 -2.50 -20.42 22.47
C LEU A 550 -2.61 -19.70 23.81
N ASN A 551 -3.72 -19.86 24.53
CA ASN A 551 -3.89 -19.25 25.85
C ASN A 551 -3.02 -19.94 26.90
N GLU A 552 -2.86 -21.26 26.82
CA GLU A 552 -1.95 -22.03 27.68
C GLU A 552 -0.48 -21.65 27.41
N GLU A 553 -0.09 -21.47 26.14
CA GLU A 553 1.24 -20.99 25.74
C GLU A 553 1.51 -19.55 26.22
N LYS A 554 0.51 -18.68 26.18
CA LYS A 554 0.62 -17.31 26.70
C LYS A 554 0.86 -17.30 28.21
N VAL A 555 0.24 -18.22 28.96
CA VAL A 555 0.43 -18.33 30.41
C VAL A 555 1.82 -18.84 30.75
N THR A 556 2.36 -19.81 30.00
CA THR A 556 3.72 -20.33 30.22
C THR A 556 4.78 -19.28 29.86
N LEU A 557 4.62 -18.56 28.75
CA LEU A 557 5.52 -17.47 28.36
C LEU A 557 5.52 -16.33 29.39
N LYS A 558 4.34 -15.94 29.89
CA LYS A 558 4.24 -14.89 30.91
C LYS A 558 4.96 -15.28 32.20
N LYS A 559 4.84 -16.54 32.62
CA LYS A 559 5.57 -17.06 33.78
C LYS A 559 7.09 -17.05 33.57
N GLY A 560 7.57 -17.40 32.38
CA GLY A 560 9.00 -17.34 32.03
C GLY A 560 9.55 -15.90 32.00
N ILE A 561 8.76 -14.94 31.51
CA ILE A 561 9.14 -13.51 31.54
C ILE A 561 9.25 -13.02 32.99
N ASP A 562 8.30 -13.37 33.86
CA ASP A 562 8.31 -12.97 35.27
C ASP A 562 9.48 -13.60 36.04
N GLU A 563 9.89 -14.83 35.69
CA GLU A 563 11.06 -15.51 36.26
C GLU A 563 12.38 -14.86 35.80
N ASN A 564 12.52 -14.57 34.51
CA ASN A 564 13.68 -13.86 33.98
C ASN A 564 13.80 -12.44 34.54
N ALA A 565 12.68 -11.71 34.70
CA ALA A 565 12.68 -10.37 35.29
C ALA A 565 13.19 -10.37 36.73
N LYS A 566 12.87 -11.42 37.51
CA LYS A 566 13.40 -11.60 38.88
C LYS A 566 14.90 -11.88 38.87
N GLU A 567 15.39 -12.68 37.93
CA GLU A 567 16.81 -12.98 37.79
C GLU A 567 17.62 -11.73 37.43
N TYR A 568 17.16 -10.94 36.45
CA TYR A 568 17.79 -9.67 36.10
C TYR A 568 17.76 -8.65 37.25
N ALA A 569 16.67 -8.58 38.01
CA ALA A 569 16.59 -7.72 39.18
C ALA A 569 17.63 -8.12 40.25
N LEU A 570 17.84 -9.42 40.47
CA LEU A 570 18.87 -9.92 41.39
C LEU A 570 20.29 -9.61 40.91
N GLU A 571 20.57 -9.72 39.61
CA GLU A 571 21.87 -9.33 39.05
C GLU A 571 22.13 -7.83 39.17
N LEU A 572 21.12 -6.99 38.91
CA LEU A 572 21.21 -5.54 39.10
C LEU A 572 21.51 -5.17 40.55
N ILE A 573 20.88 -5.85 41.51
CA ILE A 573 21.15 -5.65 42.94
C ILE A 573 22.59 -6.06 43.28
N LYS A 574 23.09 -7.18 42.74
CA LYS A 574 24.49 -7.60 42.93
C LYS A 574 25.47 -6.58 42.35
N ALA A 575 25.22 -6.10 41.14
CA ALA A 575 26.04 -5.08 40.49
C ALA A 575 26.05 -3.77 41.29
N TYR A 576 24.88 -3.31 41.75
CA TYR A 576 24.76 -2.12 42.59
C TYR A 576 25.60 -2.25 43.88
N ASN A 577 25.50 -3.38 44.56
CA ASN A 577 26.26 -3.62 45.80
C ASN A 577 27.78 -3.66 45.54
N LEU A 578 28.23 -4.35 44.49
CA LEU A 578 29.64 -4.35 44.07
C LEU A 578 30.17 -2.95 43.77
N THR A 579 29.35 -2.12 43.13
CA THR A 579 29.71 -0.73 42.82
C THR A 579 29.80 0.11 44.09
N GLY A 580 28.87 -0.11 45.04
CA GLY A 580 28.90 0.52 46.36
C GLY A 580 30.16 0.16 47.17
N ASP A 581 30.53 -1.11 47.20
CA ASP A 581 31.72 -1.59 47.89
C ASP A 581 33.01 -1.05 47.25
N PHE A 582 33.06 -0.99 45.91
CA PHE A 582 34.16 -0.35 45.19
C PHE A 582 34.29 1.13 45.55
N LEU A 583 33.19 1.89 45.50
CA LEU A 583 33.21 3.32 45.84
C LEU A 583 33.66 3.56 47.29
N LYS A 584 33.23 2.70 48.23
CA LYS A 584 33.67 2.76 49.63
C LYS A 584 35.18 2.50 49.75
N THR A 585 35.71 1.53 49.00
CA THR A 585 37.15 1.23 48.97
C THR A 585 37.95 2.40 48.39
N VAL A 586 37.44 3.06 47.34
CA VAL A 586 38.04 4.25 46.77
C VAL A 586 38.03 5.40 47.78
N GLU A 587 36.90 5.62 48.48
CA GLU A 587 36.78 6.65 49.51
C GLU A 587 37.77 6.42 50.66
N GLU A 588 37.90 5.18 51.15
CA GLU A 588 38.86 4.82 52.19
C GLU A 588 40.31 5.05 51.75
N ASN A 589 40.66 4.70 50.51
CA ASN A 589 41.98 4.94 49.94
C ASN A 589 42.29 6.44 49.76
N VAL A 590 41.33 7.21 49.25
CA VAL A 590 41.46 8.67 49.09
C VAL A 590 41.64 9.33 50.46
N ASN A 591 40.83 8.95 51.45
CA ASN A 591 40.94 9.47 52.81
C ASN A 591 42.27 9.09 53.48
N SER A 592 42.77 7.88 53.25
CA SER A 592 44.09 7.44 53.71
C SER A 592 45.21 8.27 53.10
N LYS A 593 45.19 8.48 51.77
CA LYS A 593 46.17 9.31 51.06
C LYS A 593 46.08 10.78 51.46
N PHE A 594 44.88 11.29 51.73
CA PHE A 594 44.67 12.64 52.22
C PHE A 594 45.27 12.83 53.63
N LYS A 595 45.10 11.84 54.52
CA LYS A 595 45.75 11.83 55.85
C LYS A 595 47.27 11.78 55.74
N GLU A 596 47.80 10.97 54.83
CA GLU A 596 49.24 10.90 54.54
C GLU A 596 49.79 12.26 54.07
N ALA A 597 49.11 12.90 53.11
CA ALA A 597 49.46 14.23 52.63
C ALA A 597 49.40 15.30 53.73
N LEU A 598 48.38 15.28 54.60
CA LEU A 598 48.29 16.17 55.75
C LEU A 598 49.43 15.96 56.76
N SER A 599 49.85 14.71 56.97
CA SER A 599 51.00 14.39 57.83
C SER A 599 52.30 14.97 57.25
N VAL A 600 52.55 14.79 55.96
CA VAL A 600 53.71 15.38 55.26
C VAL A 600 53.68 16.91 55.33
N LEU A 601 52.52 17.53 55.13
CA LEU A 601 52.36 18.98 55.22
C LEU A 601 52.65 19.49 56.64
N LYS A 602 52.22 18.74 57.66
CA LYS A 602 52.50 19.07 59.07
C LYS A 602 54.00 18.96 59.38
N GLN A 603 54.68 17.93 58.88
CA GLN A 603 56.14 17.78 59.02
C GLN A 603 56.89 18.91 58.30
N TYR A 604 56.45 19.28 57.09
CA TYR A 604 57.03 20.39 56.34
C TYR A 604 56.88 21.72 57.10
N ASN A 605 55.70 22.00 57.65
CA ASN A 605 55.47 23.19 58.47
C ASN A 605 56.34 23.19 59.73
N GLN A 606 56.51 22.06 60.41
CA GLN A 606 57.44 21.96 61.55
C GLN A 606 58.90 22.21 61.15
N MET A 607 59.36 21.69 60.01
CA MET A 607 60.70 21.99 59.49
C MET A 607 60.86 23.46 59.13
N ARG A 608 59.84 24.07 58.53
CA ARG A 608 59.82 25.50 58.20
C ARG A 608 59.92 26.36 59.46
N GLU A 609 59.15 26.05 60.50
CA GLU A 609 59.23 26.74 61.80
C GLU A 609 60.61 26.59 62.45
N ARG A 610 61.22 25.39 62.41
CA ARG A 610 62.59 25.18 62.91
C ARG A 610 63.62 26.01 62.13
N LYS A 611 63.52 26.05 60.80
CA LYS A 611 64.40 26.90 59.97
C LYS A 611 64.18 28.38 60.27
N LEU A 612 62.92 28.81 60.43
CA LEU A 612 62.60 30.19 60.79
C LEU A 612 63.17 30.56 62.17
N HIS A 613 63.11 29.64 63.13
CA HIS A 613 63.72 29.81 64.45
C HIS A 613 65.25 29.94 64.36
N SER A 614 65.91 29.04 63.63
CA SER A 614 67.36 29.11 63.39
C SER A 614 67.78 30.41 62.69
N VAL A 615 67.00 30.90 61.73
CA VAL A 615 67.25 32.21 61.09
C VAL A 615 67.08 33.36 62.09
N LYS A 616 66.09 33.31 62.99
CA LYS A 616 65.93 34.30 64.07
C LYS A 616 67.11 34.27 65.05
N GLU A 617 67.61 33.10 65.40
CA GLU A 617 68.79 32.94 66.26
C GLU A 617 70.05 33.48 65.57
N LEU A 618 70.29 33.14 64.30
CA LEU A 618 71.40 33.66 63.51
C LEU A 618 71.32 35.18 63.38
N ARG A 619 70.12 35.75 63.22
CA ARG A 619 69.91 37.20 63.22
C ARG A 619 70.28 37.81 64.56
N ALA A 620 69.84 37.21 65.67
CA ALA A 620 70.18 37.68 67.02
C ALA A 620 71.69 37.58 67.33
N ILE A 621 72.36 36.52 66.86
CA ILE A 621 73.82 36.39 66.95
C ILE A 621 74.49 37.48 66.12
N ASN A 622 74.04 37.70 64.88
CA ASN A 622 74.60 38.73 64.01
C ASN A 622 74.40 40.14 64.60
N GLU A 623 73.24 40.41 65.21
CA GLU A 623 72.95 41.65 65.95
C GLU A 623 73.93 41.83 67.12
N LYS A 624 74.20 40.76 67.89
CA LYS A 624 75.18 40.78 68.98
C LYS A 624 76.62 40.96 68.48
N VAL A 625 77.00 40.31 67.38
CA VAL A 625 78.31 40.48 66.74
C VAL A 625 78.46 41.91 66.22
N PHE A 626 77.41 42.48 65.64
CA PHE A 626 77.39 43.88 65.19
C PHE A 626 77.51 44.86 66.38
N GLN A 627 76.83 44.59 67.50
CA GLN A 627 76.98 45.38 68.73
C GLN A 627 78.41 45.26 69.31
N CYS A 628 79.01 44.06 69.33
CA CYS A 628 80.40 43.87 69.72
C CYS A 628 81.38 44.60 68.79
N TYR A 629 81.11 44.64 67.49
CA TYR A 629 81.90 45.38 66.51
C TYR A 629 81.81 46.90 66.71
N GLN A 630 80.63 47.42 67.07
CA GLN A 630 80.50 48.85 67.42
C GLN A 630 81.25 49.23 68.69
N ASN A 631 81.41 48.32 69.65
CA ASN A 631 82.17 48.55 70.88
C ASN A 631 83.71 48.48 70.70
N PHE A 632 84.19 48.06 69.53
CA PHE A 632 85.62 47.92 69.20
C PHE A 632 86.13 48.97 68.20
N LYS A 633 85.35 50.03 67.96
CA LYS A 633 85.80 51.18 67.17
C LYS A 633 86.55 52.17 68.08
N PRO A 634 87.89 52.33 67.95
CA PRO A 634 88.64 53.39 68.63
C PRO A 634 88.30 54.77 68.08
#